data_AF-A0A1M7DVE8-F1
#
_entry.id   AF-A0A1M7DVE8-F1
#
_cell.length_a   1.000
_cell.length_b   1.000
_cell.length_c   1.000
_cell.angle_alpha   90.00
_cell.angle_beta   90.00
_cell.angle_gamma   90.00
#
_symmetry.space_group_name_H-M   'P 1'
#
loop_
_entity.id
_entity.type
_entity.pdbx_description
1 polymer ?
#
loop_
_entity_poly.entity_id
_entity_poly.type
_entity_poly.pdbx_seq_one_letter_code
_entity_poly.pdbx_strand_id
1 'polypeptide(L)'
;MNRQQREELLDSINLLENSRDEYIRNYAGVSVHDRTVRSVQLRKALENVKRPFAQLCDKMKTGDWLYLPFELPEPACVRDSELTYFGLPPKTLSQLIVLIAASIKKQNVTVLSICTRNLAVYEMMFGFWNAPQKDHLDERVAAITVAEEKTSALFEKASEEFERILKMTDLVKAQMMSVTEVEQSAKAKSAEVAEKVAEIQALTEQLDAQKQGLEELKESLTLKMNDAEDKDRLFSEKMESAQNLIDQVGAKISEIDSMAENSLKGVQACLTTSSEKVEEIKKMTDFVGGGALGSSFNKRKRSLGWKARIWLFLSLVLFGGCSWWIYNVFTRFGVHTDSVWADVVINIALSSMAVFALIFALWEYGKERKLQEEYAFRETVVSTLTACLEQLDACNRDDVKKLLSESFYRICVSEKCYSR
;
A
#
# COMPACT_ATOMS: atom_id res chain seq x y z
N MET A 1 -111.74 -23.79 42.30
CA MET A 1 -111.94 -23.68 43.77
C MET A 1 -113.21 -22.88 44.07
N ASN A 2 -114.00 -23.24 45.09
CA ASN A 2 -115.18 -22.47 45.51
C ASN A 2 -114.82 -21.34 46.51
N ARG A 3 -115.75 -20.43 46.83
CA ARG A 3 -115.47 -19.28 47.72
C ARG A 3 -115.06 -19.70 49.14
N GLN A 4 -115.70 -20.72 49.70
CA GLN A 4 -115.40 -21.23 51.04
C GLN A 4 -113.98 -21.84 51.11
N GLN A 5 -113.59 -22.62 50.11
CA GLN A 5 -112.23 -23.18 49.96
C GLN A 5 -111.18 -22.08 49.77
N ARG A 6 -111.53 -20.97 49.10
CA ARG A 6 -110.66 -19.81 48.97
C ARG A 6 -110.43 -19.13 50.32
N GLU A 7 -111.47 -18.93 51.11
CA GLU A 7 -111.36 -18.34 52.44
C GLU A 7 -110.52 -19.24 53.35
N GLU A 8 -110.76 -20.55 53.33
CA GLU A 8 -109.94 -21.54 54.05
C GLU A 8 -108.44 -21.48 53.64
N LEU A 9 -108.17 -21.31 52.34
CA LEU A 9 -106.81 -21.17 51.84
C LEU A 9 -106.17 -19.84 52.28
N LEU A 10 -106.92 -18.74 52.23
CA LEU A 10 -106.45 -17.43 52.69
C LEU A 10 -106.17 -17.40 54.20
N ASP A 11 -107.00 -18.08 55.00
CA ASP A 11 -106.77 -18.25 56.43
C ASP A 11 -105.50 -19.07 56.69
N SER A 12 -105.28 -20.12 55.89
CA SER A 12 -104.05 -20.92 55.94
C SER A 12 -102.80 -20.10 55.55
N ILE A 13 -102.92 -19.24 54.54
CA ILE A 13 -101.89 -18.28 54.09
C ILE A 13 -101.56 -17.30 55.21
N ASN A 14 -102.57 -16.70 55.85
CA ASN A 14 -102.39 -15.79 56.98
C ASN A 14 -101.72 -16.50 58.18
N LEU A 15 -102.10 -17.75 58.46
CA LEU A 15 -101.45 -18.58 59.48
C LEU A 15 -99.95 -18.79 59.19
N LEU A 16 -99.60 -19.03 57.92
CA LEU A 16 -98.23 -19.18 57.49
C LEU A 16 -97.43 -17.88 57.64
N GLU A 17 -98.00 -16.74 57.23
CA GLU A 17 -97.36 -15.43 57.40
C GLU A 17 -97.12 -15.11 58.87
N ASN A 18 -98.11 -15.35 59.73
CA ASN A 18 -97.97 -15.20 61.17
C ASN A 18 -96.89 -16.13 61.76
N SER A 19 -96.85 -17.39 61.33
CA SER A 19 -95.84 -18.37 61.79
C SER A 19 -94.43 -18.00 61.32
N ARG A 20 -94.29 -17.46 60.11
CA ARG A 20 -93.04 -16.96 59.56
C ARG A 20 -92.57 -15.72 60.32
N ASP A 21 -93.47 -14.78 60.59
CA ASP A 21 -93.13 -13.53 61.27
C ASP A 21 -92.90 -13.73 62.77
N GLU A 22 -93.57 -14.70 63.41
CA GLU A 22 -93.25 -15.22 64.74
C GLU A 22 -91.85 -15.84 64.78
N TYR A 23 -91.50 -16.69 63.79
CA TYR A 23 -90.14 -17.23 63.67
C TYR A 23 -89.10 -16.14 63.45
N ILE A 24 -89.35 -15.18 62.55
CA ILE A 24 -88.43 -14.06 62.32
C ILE A 24 -88.26 -13.25 63.61
N ARG A 25 -89.32 -12.93 64.34
CA ARG A 25 -89.23 -12.19 65.62
C ARG A 25 -88.47 -12.96 66.70
N ASN A 26 -88.77 -14.25 66.90
CA ASN A 26 -88.14 -15.07 67.93
C ASN A 26 -86.65 -15.33 67.66
N TYR A 27 -86.20 -15.21 66.40
CA TYR A 27 -84.83 -15.54 65.99
C TYR A 27 -84.06 -14.38 65.34
N ALA A 28 -84.63 -13.17 65.25
CA ALA A 28 -83.96 -11.97 64.74
C ALA A 28 -82.90 -11.39 65.70
N GLY A 29 -82.91 -11.79 66.98
CA GLY A 29 -82.00 -11.26 68.03
C GLY A 29 -80.87 -12.19 68.48
N VAL A 30 -80.76 -13.42 67.95
CA VAL A 30 -79.71 -14.36 68.37
C VAL A 30 -78.45 -14.21 67.50
N SER A 31 -77.34 -13.87 68.15
CA SER A 31 -75.99 -13.71 67.59
C SER A 31 -75.55 -14.92 66.73
N VAL A 32 -74.81 -14.62 65.66
CA VAL A 32 -74.37 -15.57 64.62
C VAL A 32 -73.51 -16.72 65.16
N HIS A 33 -72.91 -16.58 66.34
CA HIS A 33 -71.98 -17.57 66.89
C HIS A 33 -72.62 -18.76 67.62
N ASP A 34 -73.93 -18.77 67.86
CA ASP A 34 -74.60 -19.89 68.57
C ASP A 34 -75.63 -20.62 67.69
N ARG A 35 -75.35 -20.66 66.38
CA ARG A 35 -76.23 -21.31 65.40
C ARG A 35 -75.89 -22.78 65.21
N THR A 36 -76.73 -23.66 65.73
CA THR A 36 -76.74 -25.07 65.31
C THR A 36 -76.99 -25.18 63.80
N VAL A 37 -76.38 -26.16 63.13
CA VAL A 37 -76.47 -26.44 61.66
C VAL A 37 -77.91 -26.38 61.12
N ARG A 38 -78.91 -26.72 61.95
CA ARG A 38 -80.33 -26.67 61.61
C ARG A 38 -80.87 -25.27 61.31
N SER A 39 -80.37 -24.22 61.97
CA SER A 39 -80.89 -22.84 61.83
C SER A 39 -80.51 -22.19 60.49
N VAL A 40 -79.33 -22.48 59.97
CA VAL A 40 -78.86 -22.03 58.64
C VAL A 40 -79.61 -22.76 57.52
N GLN A 41 -79.82 -24.07 57.65
CA GLN A 41 -80.61 -24.84 56.69
C GLN A 41 -82.08 -24.40 56.66
N LEU A 42 -82.66 -24.06 57.82
CA LEU A 42 -84.02 -23.53 57.92
C LEU A 42 -84.17 -22.16 57.25
N ARG A 43 -83.19 -21.26 57.37
CA ARG A 43 -83.19 -19.96 56.66
C ARG A 43 -83.20 -20.14 55.14
N LYS A 44 -82.32 -21.01 54.63
CA LYS A 44 -82.27 -21.32 53.19
C LYS A 44 -83.55 -22.00 52.70
N ALA A 45 -84.15 -22.86 53.52
CA ALA A 45 -85.45 -23.46 53.23
C ALA A 45 -86.59 -22.42 53.23
N LEU A 46 -86.57 -21.44 54.13
CA LEU A 46 -87.54 -20.33 54.16
C LEU A 46 -87.42 -19.41 52.94
N GLU A 47 -86.22 -19.15 52.43
CA GLU A 47 -86.02 -18.40 51.17
C GLU A 47 -86.66 -19.13 49.98
N ASN A 48 -86.57 -20.45 49.94
CA ASN A 48 -87.19 -21.26 48.89
C ASN A 48 -88.73 -21.24 48.95
N VAL A 49 -89.33 -21.04 50.13
CA VAL A 49 -90.79 -20.92 50.31
C VAL A 49 -91.31 -19.56 49.81
N LYS A 50 -90.49 -18.50 49.92
CA LYS A 50 -90.93 -17.12 49.67
C LYS A 50 -91.47 -16.90 48.25
N ARG A 51 -90.79 -17.46 47.25
CA ARG A 51 -91.15 -17.26 45.84
C ARG A 51 -92.45 -17.98 45.46
N PRO A 52 -92.58 -19.30 45.67
CA PRO A 52 -93.84 -20.00 45.36
C PRO A 52 -95.01 -19.30 46.05
N PHE A 53 -94.86 -19.04 47.34
CA PHE A 53 -95.89 -18.37 48.12
C PHE A 53 -96.28 -16.98 47.58
N ALA A 54 -95.33 -16.15 47.15
CA ALA A 54 -95.63 -14.85 46.57
C ALA A 54 -96.43 -14.96 45.26
N GLN A 55 -96.11 -15.95 44.42
CA GLN A 55 -96.84 -16.22 43.17
C GLN A 55 -98.26 -16.75 43.44
N LEU A 56 -98.41 -17.65 44.41
CA LEU A 56 -99.73 -18.12 44.84
C LEU A 56 -100.58 -16.96 45.40
N CYS A 57 -100.01 -16.12 46.28
CA CYS A 57 -100.70 -14.96 46.83
C CYS A 57 -101.15 -13.96 45.76
N ASP A 58 -100.31 -13.70 44.75
CA ASP A 58 -100.68 -12.82 43.63
C ASP A 58 -101.86 -13.39 42.85
N LYS A 59 -101.83 -14.70 42.53
CA LYS A 59 -102.94 -15.40 41.85
C LYS A 59 -104.23 -15.43 42.67
N MET A 60 -104.14 -15.46 43.99
CA MET A 60 -105.31 -15.34 44.89
C MET A 60 -105.94 -13.94 44.87
N LYS A 61 -105.17 -12.90 44.53
CA LYS A 61 -105.60 -11.50 44.42
C LYS A 61 -106.13 -11.14 43.03
N THR A 62 -105.54 -11.67 41.96
CA THR A 62 -105.91 -11.33 40.56
C THR A 62 -107.24 -11.93 40.09
N GLY A 63 -107.87 -12.82 40.88
CA GLY A 63 -109.16 -13.44 40.54
C GLY A 63 -109.05 -14.75 39.77
N ASP A 64 -107.84 -15.16 39.37
CA ASP A 64 -107.57 -16.39 38.61
C ASP A 64 -107.74 -17.69 39.42
N TRP A 65 -107.97 -17.58 40.73
CA TRP A 65 -108.14 -18.70 41.66
C TRP A 65 -109.36 -19.59 41.37
N LEU A 66 -110.35 -19.12 40.60
CA LEU A 66 -111.51 -19.94 40.23
C LEU A 66 -111.09 -21.21 39.48
N TYR A 67 -110.05 -21.11 38.64
CA TYR A 67 -109.56 -22.18 37.78
C TYR A 67 -108.52 -23.08 38.46
N LEU A 68 -108.15 -22.79 39.70
CA LEU A 68 -107.20 -23.59 40.47
C LEU A 68 -107.93 -24.73 41.21
N PRO A 69 -107.44 -25.98 41.13
CA PRO A 69 -107.98 -27.08 41.94
C PRO A 69 -107.54 -26.94 43.40
N PHE A 70 -108.49 -27.09 44.31
CA PHE A 70 -108.20 -27.05 45.76
C PHE A 70 -107.55 -28.34 46.26
N GLU A 71 -107.85 -29.46 45.60
CA GLU A 71 -107.24 -30.76 45.85
C GLU A 71 -105.87 -30.83 45.17
N LEU A 72 -104.89 -31.42 45.85
CA LEU A 72 -103.55 -31.58 45.31
C LEU A 72 -103.55 -32.71 44.27
N PRO A 73 -103.08 -32.46 43.04
CA PRO A 73 -102.98 -33.51 42.04
C PRO A 73 -101.97 -34.58 42.50
N GLU A 74 -102.19 -35.85 42.13
CA GLU A 74 -101.33 -36.99 42.52
C GLU A 74 -99.81 -36.74 42.42
N PRO A 75 -99.24 -36.07 41.39
CA PRO A 75 -97.80 -35.77 41.34
C PRO A 75 -97.32 -34.76 42.40
N ALA A 76 -98.21 -33.99 43.02
CA ALA A 76 -97.92 -33.10 44.16
C ALA A 76 -98.19 -33.77 45.52
N CYS A 77 -98.80 -34.96 45.54
CA CYS A 77 -99.03 -35.78 46.73
C CYS A 77 -97.85 -36.75 46.93
N VAL A 78 -97.01 -36.48 47.93
CA VAL A 78 -95.83 -37.33 48.20
C VAL A 78 -96.22 -38.59 48.99
N ARG A 79 -95.77 -39.77 48.52
CA ARG A 79 -95.93 -41.10 49.15
C ARG A 79 -94.84 -41.45 50.17
N ASP A 80 -93.94 -40.52 50.48
CA ASP A 80 -92.78 -40.78 51.32
C ASP A 80 -93.20 -41.04 52.78
N SER A 81 -92.69 -42.13 53.34
CA SER A 81 -92.93 -42.57 54.72
C SER A 81 -92.50 -41.55 55.78
N GLU A 82 -91.76 -40.50 55.41
CA GLU A 82 -91.27 -39.45 56.30
C GLU A 82 -92.34 -38.38 56.65
N LEU A 83 -93.45 -38.31 55.91
CA LEU A 83 -94.59 -37.44 56.24
C LEU A 83 -95.50 -38.03 57.34
N THR A 84 -95.23 -39.25 57.81
CA THR A 84 -96.04 -39.95 58.84
C THR A 84 -95.97 -39.33 60.24
N TYR A 85 -95.07 -38.37 60.48
CA TYR A 85 -94.93 -37.70 61.78
C TYR A 85 -96.14 -36.83 62.20
N PHE A 86 -97.09 -36.56 61.28
CA PHE A 86 -98.34 -35.85 61.55
C PHE A 86 -99.61 -36.61 61.12
N GLY A 87 -99.47 -37.87 60.71
CA GLY A 87 -100.61 -38.79 60.65
C GLY A 87 -101.46 -38.84 59.37
N LEU A 88 -101.15 -38.15 58.25
CA LEU A 88 -101.65 -38.38 56.86
C LEU A 88 -100.98 -37.39 55.86
N PRO A 89 -100.74 -37.74 54.58
CA PRO A 89 -100.23 -36.79 53.57
C PRO A 89 -101.27 -35.71 53.25
N PRO A 90 -100.87 -34.45 52.98
CA PRO A 90 -101.80 -33.37 52.67
C PRO A 90 -102.53 -33.69 51.36
N LYS A 91 -103.87 -33.64 51.39
CA LYS A 91 -104.73 -33.86 50.22
C LYS A 91 -105.22 -32.55 49.59
N THR A 92 -105.18 -31.45 50.35
CA THR A 92 -105.61 -30.13 49.89
C THR A 92 -104.48 -29.12 49.94
N LEU A 93 -104.58 -28.07 49.11
CA LEU A 93 -103.60 -26.98 49.08
C LEU A 93 -103.54 -26.26 50.43
N SER A 94 -104.68 -26.10 51.12
CA SER A 94 -104.73 -25.57 52.49
C SER A 94 -103.94 -26.44 53.48
N GLN A 95 -104.12 -27.77 53.45
CA GLN A 95 -103.38 -28.69 54.32
C GLN A 95 -101.87 -28.62 54.06
N LEU A 96 -101.45 -28.45 52.81
CA LEU A 96 -100.03 -28.27 52.46
C LEU A 96 -99.46 -26.98 53.08
N ILE A 97 -100.19 -25.87 52.99
CA ILE A 97 -99.79 -24.58 53.57
C ILE A 97 -99.74 -24.65 55.11
N VAL A 98 -100.74 -25.27 55.73
CA VAL A 98 -100.77 -25.49 57.19
C VAL A 98 -99.59 -26.36 57.63
N LEU A 99 -99.24 -27.38 56.86
CA LEU A 99 -98.09 -28.25 57.15
C LEU A 99 -96.76 -27.50 57.01
N ILE A 100 -96.63 -26.60 56.02
CA ILE A 100 -95.49 -25.68 55.90
C ILE A 100 -95.39 -24.80 57.15
N ALA A 101 -96.51 -24.20 57.58
CA ALA A 101 -96.54 -23.34 58.77
C ALA A 101 -96.15 -24.10 60.06
N ALA A 102 -96.70 -25.30 60.24
CA ALA A 102 -96.36 -26.17 61.37
C ALA A 102 -94.88 -26.62 61.33
N SER A 103 -94.33 -26.87 60.15
CA SER A 103 -92.93 -27.26 59.95
C SER A 103 -91.96 -26.13 60.28
N ILE A 104 -92.34 -24.87 60.01
CA ILE A 104 -91.58 -23.69 60.42
C ILE A 104 -91.58 -23.57 61.95
N LYS A 105 -92.75 -23.72 62.59
CA LYS A 105 -92.87 -23.64 64.06
C LYS A 105 -92.07 -24.73 64.78
N LYS A 106 -92.06 -25.96 64.24
CA LYS A 106 -91.30 -27.10 64.78
C LYS A 106 -89.85 -27.20 64.27
N GLN A 107 -89.40 -26.27 63.42
CA GLN A 107 -88.05 -26.24 62.82
C GLN A 107 -87.65 -27.52 62.06
N ASN A 108 -88.61 -28.18 61.42
CA ASN A 108 -88.36 -29.39 60.64
C ASN A 108 -88.02 -29.04 59.18
N VAL A 109 -86.73 -28.95 58.87
CA VAL A 109 -86.20 -28.55 57.55
C VAL A 109 -86.55 -29.56 56.45
N THR A 110 -86.53 -30.85 56.76
CA THR A 110 -86.81 -31.93 55.79
C THR A 110 -88.24 -31.83 55.29
N VAL A 111 -89.21 -31.74 56.20
CA VAL A 111 -90.64 -31.60 55.84
C VAL A 111 -90.89 -30.27 55.13
N LEU A 112 -90.27 -29.18 55.57
CA LEU A 112 -90.39 -27.88 54.92
C LEU A 112 -89.92 -27.92 53.46
N SER A 113 -88.78 -28.54 53.17
CA SER A 113 -88.27 -28.66 51.81
C SER A 113 -89.15 -29.53 50.91
N ILE A 114 -89.73 -30.61 51.45
CA ILE A 114 -90.64 -31.49 50.70
C ILE A 114 -91.92 -30.73 50.35
N CYS A 115 -92.55 -30.06 51.32
CA CYS A 115 -93.79 -29.32 51.08
C CYS A 115 -93.58 -28.13 50.13
N THR A 116 -92.44 -27.44 50.21
CA THR A 116 -92.11 -26.34 49.29
C THR A 116 -91.94 -26.82 47.86
N ARG A 117 -91.33 -28.01 47.67
CA ARG A 117 -91.22 -28.63 46.35
C ARG A 117 -92.59 -28.97 45.78
N ASN A 118 -93.48 -29.53 46.60
CA ASN A 118 -94.84 -29.87 46.17
C ASN A 118 -95.64 -28.62 45.76
N LEU A 119 -95.44 -27.51 46.48
CA LEU A 119 -96.03 -26.22 46.11
C LEU A 119 -95.48 -25.71 44.78
N ALA A 120 -94.16 -25.76 44.55
CA ALA A 120 -93.57 -25.35 43.26
C ALA A 120 -94.03 -26.24 42.09
N VAL A 121 -94.16 -27.56 42.29
CA VAL A 121 -94.70 -28.49 41.30
C VAL A 121 -96.14 -28.13 40.94
N TYR A 122 -96.97 -27.81 41.95
CA TYR A 122 -98.33 -27.33 41.73
C TYR A 122 -98.34 -26.06 40.86
N GLU A 123 -97.51 -25.06 41.14
CA GLU A 123 -97.45 -23.81 40.38
C GLU A 123 -96.95 -23.99 38.94
N MET A 124 -96.00 -24.90 38.73
CA MET A 124 -95.53 -25.28 37.40
C MET A 124 -96.64 -25.99 36.61
N MET A 125 -97.39 -26.90 37.21
CA MET A 125 -98.49 -27.62 36.55
C MET A 125 -99.59 -26.68 36.07
N PHE A 126 -99.87 -25.62 36.82
CA PHE A 126 -100.90 -24.63 36.46
C PHE A 126 -100.34 -23.40 35.75
N GLY A 127 -99.06 -23.45 35.33
CA GLY A 127 -98.50 -22.55 34.32
C GLY A 127 -98.25 -21.11 34.78
N PHE A 128 -98.23 -20.85 36.09
CA PHE A 128 -97.93 -19.51 36.61
C PHE A 128 -96.56 -19.41 37.30
N TRP A 129 -95.76 -20.46 37.20
CA TRP A 129 -94.33 -20.40 37.44
C TRP A 129 -93.65 -19.55 36.34
N ASN A 130 -93.25 -18.31 36.64
CA ASN A 130 -92.55 -17.33 35.77
C ASN A 130 -93.38 -16.47 34.79
N ALA A 131 -94.62 -16.11 35.10
CA ALA A 131 -95.36 -15.15 34.26
C ALA A 131 -94.70 -13.73 34.25
N PRO A 132 -94.38 -13.13 33.08
CA PRO A 132 -93.77 -11.79 33.00
C PRO A 132 -94.78 -10.65 33.26
N GLN A 133 -94.34 -9.63 34.02
CA GLN A 133 -95.12 -8.43 34.34
C GLN A 133 -95.29 -7.53 33.11
N LYS A 134 -96.52 -7.04 32.86
CA LYS A 134 -96.95 -6.41 31.61
C LYS A 134 -96.46 -4.96 31.40
N ASP A 135 -95.80 -4.37 32.39
CA ASP A 135 -95.59 -2.91 32.49
C ASP A 135 -94.28 -2.37 31.84
N HIS A 136 -93.45 -3.22 31.22
CA HIS A 136 -92.09 -2.84 30.76
C HIS A 136 -91.85 -2.87 29.23
N LEU A 137 -92.89 -2.89 28.39
CA LEU A 137 -92.72 -2.98 26.94
C LEU A 137 -92.38 -1.64 26.28
N ASP A 138 -93.05 -0.55 26.67
CA ASP A 138 -92.86 0.77 26.04
C ASP A 138 -91.48 1.37 26.33
N GLU A 139 -90.96 1.15 27.55
CA GLU A 139 -89.62 1.58 27.96
C GLU A 139 -88.51 0.89 27.12
N ARG A 140 -88.74 -0.38 26.75
CA ARG A 140 -87.81 -1.14 25.91
C ARG A 140 -87.80 -0.63 24.47
N VAL A 141 -88.94 -0.22 23.92
CA VAL A 141 -89.02 0.34 22.57
C VAL A 141 -88.28 1.68 22.49
N ALA A 142 -88.48 2.57 23.46
CA ALA A 142 -87.76 3.84 23.54
C ALA A 142 -86.24 3.65 23.70
N ALA A 143 -85.81 2.64 24.45
CA ALA A 143 -84.39 2.32 24.58
C ALA A 143 -83.77 1.81 23.26
N ILE A 144 -84.54 1.06 22.45
CA ILE A 144 -84.09 0.56 21.15
C ILE A 144 -83.93 1.70 20.15
N THR A 145 -84.89 2.62 20.05
CA THR A 145 -84.81 3.75 19.09
C THR A 145 -83.61 4.65 19.39
N VAL A 146 -83.35 4.94 20.67
CA VAL A 146 -82.15 5.71 21.10
C VAL A 146 -80.86 4.95 20.76
N ALA A 147 -80.86 3.62 20.90
CA ALA A 147 -79.70 2.81 20.51
C ALA A 147 -79.48 2.83 18.99
N GLU A 148 -80.54 2.76 18.19
CA GLU A 148 -80.48 2.84 16.72
C GLU A 148 -79.90 4.17 16.25
N GLU A 149 -80.40 5.30 16.77
CA GLU A 149 -79.86 6.64 16.46
C GLU A 149 -78.37 6.75 16.82
N LYS A 150 -77.99 6.25 18.00
CA LYS A 150 -76.60 6.23 18.45
C LYS A 150 -75.72 5.36 17.54
N THR A 151 -76.21 4.20 17.11
CA THR A 151 -75.46 3.34 16.19
C THR A 151 -75.31 3.99 14.82
N SER A 152 -76.34 4.64 14.30
CA SER A 152 -76.29 5.38 13.03
C SER A 152 -75.23 6.50 13.07
N ALA A 153 -75.25 7.31 14.13
CA ALA A 153 -74.25 8.36 14.33
C ALA A 153 -72.81 7.83 14.48
N LEU A 154 -72.64 6.63 15.05
CA LEU A 154 -71.33 5.97 15.12
C LEU A 154 -70.89 5.45 13.74
N PHE A 155 -71.81 4.94 12.92
CA PHE A 155 -71.51 4.49 11.56
C PHE A 155 -71.09 5.65 10.65
N GLU A 156 -71.76 6.80 10.71
CA GLU A 156 -71.35 7.98 9.94
C GLU A 156 -69.94 8.43 10.33
N LYS A 157 -69.66 8.56 11.63
CA LYS A 157 -68.31 8.89 12.12
C LYS A 157 -67.27 7.87 11.67
N ALA A 158 -67.58 6.58 11.73
CA ALA A 158 -66.67 5.53 11.26
C ALA A 158 -66.40 5.67 9.76
N SER A 159 -67.43 5.95 8.95
CA SER A 159 -67.28 6.18 7.51
C SER A 159 -66.40 7.38 7.20
N GLU A 160 -66.56 8.48 7.93
CA GLU A 160 -65.70 9.67 7.77
C GLU A 160 -64.24 9.39 8.13
N GLU A 161 -63.98 8.62 9.19
CA GLU A 161 -62.63 8.19 9.56
C GLU A 161 -62.01 7.28 8.49
N PHE A 162 -62.78 6.33 7.92
CA PHE A 162 -62.30 5.48 6.84
C PHE A 162 -61.90 6.27 5.60
N GLU A 163 -62.71 7.24 5.17
CA GLU A 163 -62.38 8.14 4.06
C GLU A 163 -61.11 8.95 4.33
N ARG A 164 -60.91 9.39 5.57
CA ARG A 164 -59.67 10.09 5.97
C ARG A 164 -58.46 9.16 5.90
N ILE A 165 -58.60 7.92 6.36
CA ILE A 165 -57.54 6.90 6.31
C ILE A 165 -57.18 6.57 4.85
N LEU A 166 -58.16 6.44 3.96
CA LEU A 166 -57.92 6.18 2.53
C LEU A 166 -57.11 7.31 1.90
N LYS A 167 -57.53 8.57 2.10
CA LYS A 167 -56.78 9.74 1.60
C LYS A 167 -55.35 9.79 2.16
N MET A 168 -55.17 9.46 3.43
CA MET A 168 -53.85 9.43 4.04
C MET A 168 -52.99 8.29 3.50
N THR A 169 -53.60 7.14 3.21
CA THR A 169 -52.91 5.99 2.59
C THR A 169 -52.40 6.34 1.19
N ASP A 170 -53.21 7.03 0.38
CA ASP A 170 -52.80 7.49 -0.95
C ASP A 170 -51.65 8.51 -0.88
N LEU A 171 -51.71 9.45 0.07
CA LEU A 171 -50.62 10.40 0.31
C LEU A 171 -49.33 9.70 0.74
N VAL A 172 -49.42 8.75 1.68
CA VAL A 172 -48.26 7.95 2.12
C VAL A 172 -47.68 7.15 0.96
N LYS A 173 -48.52 6.56 0.10
CA LYS A 173 -48.08 5.84 -1.09
C LYS A 173 -47.36 6.75 -2.08
N ALA A 174 -47.89 7.95 -2.34
CA ALA A 174 -47.24 8.93 -3.20
C ALA A 174 -45.89 9.40 -2.64
N GLN A 175 -45.80 9.64 -1.32
CA GLN A 175 -44.54 9.97 -0.65
C GLN A 175 -43.54 8.81 -0.68
N MET A 176 -44.00 7.56 -0.52
CA MET A 176 -43.14 6.38 -0.59
C MET A 176 -42.50 6.26 -1.98
N MET A 177 -43.25 6.53 -3.05
CA MET A 177 -42.73 6.52 -4.41
C MET A 177 -41.65 7.59 -4.61
N SER A 178 -41.88 8.83 -4.17
CA SER A 178 -40.88 9.89 -4.29
C SER A 178 -39.63 9.62 -3.45
N VAL A 179 -39.77 9.06 -2.25
CA VAL A 179 -38.62 8.62 -1.44
C VAL A 179 -37.81 7.53 -2.14
N THR A 180 -38.49 6.58 -2.79
CA THR A 180 -37.82 5.49 -3.53
C THR A 180 -37.03 6.04 -4.73
N GLU A 181 -37.58 7.01 -5.45
CA GLU A 181 -36.88 7.68 -6.56
C GLU A 181 -35.65 8.45 -6.07
N VAL A 182 -35.78 9.18 -4.95
CA VAL A 182 -34.65 9.88 -4.32
C VAL A 182 -33.58 8.89 -3.86
N GLU A 183 -33.96 7.75 -3.28
CA GLU A 183 -33.01 6.71 -2.86
C GLU A 183 -32.24 6.11 -4.06
N GLN A 184 -32.94 5.81 -5.16
CA GLN A 184 -32.30 5.30 -6.37
C GLN A 184 -31.34 6.33 -6.99
N SER A 185 -31.76 7.59 -7.05
CA SER A 185 -30.92 8.70 -7.53
C SER A 185 -29.69 8.91 -6.63
N ALA A 186 -29.87 8.84 -5.31
CA ALA A 186 -28.77 8.93 -4.34
C ALA A 186 -27.78 7.77 -4.49
N LYS A 187 -28.26 6.54 -4.69
CA LYS A 187 -27.40 5.37 -4.96
C LYS A 187 -26.59 5.55 -6.23
N ALA A 188 -27.23 5.96 -7.33
CA ALA A 188 -26.54 6.23 -8.60
C ALA A 188 -25.44 7.29 -8.44
N LYS A 189 -25.76 8.43 -7.80
CA LYS A 189 -24.77 9.48 -7.51
C LYS A 189 -23.65 9.01 -6.59
N SER A 190 -23.96 8.17 -5.59
CA SER A 190 -22.92 7.63 -4.71
C SER A 190 -21.93 6.72 -5.44
N ALA A 191 -22.41 5.96 -6.43
CA ALA A 191 -21.57 5.12 -7.27
C ALA A 191 -20.66 5.96 -8.18
N GLU A 192 -21.20 7.03 -8.79
CA GLU A 192 -20.43 7.98 -9.59
C GLU A 192 -19.34 8.69 -8.74
N VAL A 193 -19.68 9.08 -7.50
CA VAL A 193 -18.70 9.66 -6.57
C VAL A 193 -17.61 8.65 -6.23
N ALA A 194 -17.94 7.38 -5.99
CA ALA A 194 -16.95 6.34 -5.70
C ALA A 194 -16.00 6.12 -6.89
N GLU A 195 -16.51 6.13 -8.12
CA GLU A 195 -15.71 6.04 -9.34
C GLU A 195 -14.76 7.24 -9.46
N LYS A 196 -15.27 8.46 -9.25
CA LYS A 196 -14.45 9.68 -9.29
C LYS A 196 -13.38 9.72 -8.19
N VAL A 197 -13.67 9.21 -7.01
CA VAL A 197 -12.67 9.08 -5.92
C VAL A 197 -11.57 8.10 -6.31
N ALA A 198 -11.91 6.97 -6.94
CA ALA A 198 -10.91 6.01 -7.43
C ALA A 198 -10.03 6.63 -8.53
N GLU A 199 -10.62 7.40 -9.45
CA GLU A 199 -9.89 8.14 -10.49
C GLU A 199 -8.91 9.16 -9.88
N ILE A 200 -9.35 9.93 -8.86
CA ILE A 200 -8.51 10.89 -8.15
C ILE A 200 -7.35 10.19 -7.41
N GLN A 201 -7.60 9.04 -6.78
CA GLN A 201 -6.54 8.26 -6.14
C GLN A 201 -5.48 7.80 -7.14
N ALA A 202 -5.90 7.25 -8.29
CA ALA A 202 -4.99 6.84 -9.34
C ALA A 202 -4.16 8.02 -9.89
N LEU A 203 -4.77 9.19 -10.08
CA LEU A 203 -4.04 10.41 -10.48
C LEU A 203 -3.05 10.89 -9.42
N THR A 204 -3.38 10.75 -8.13
CA THR A 204 -2.49 11.11 -7.02
C THR A 204 -1.26 10.21 -6.98
N GLU A 205 -1.44 8.90 -7.16
CA GLU A 205 -0.33 7.95 -7.24
C GLU A 205 0.59 8.24 -8.44
N GLN A 206 0.02 8.60 -9.60
CA GLN A 206 0.79 9.01 -10.77
C GLN A 206 1.57 10.31 -10.51
N LEU A 207 0.97 11.28 -9.82
CA LEU A 207 1.63 12.54 -9.46
C LEU A 207 2.81 12.30 -8.51
N ASP A 208 2.65 11.42 -7.52
CA ASP A 208 3.72 11.07 -6.59
C ASP A 208 4.88 10.34 -7.30
N ALA A 209 4.58 9.44 -8.22
CA ALA A 209 5.60 8.79 -9.06
C ALA A 209 6.35 9.81 -9.94
N GLN A 210 5.64 10.75 -10.56
CA GLN A 210 6.28 11.83 -11.32
C GLN A 210 7.15 12.73 -10.44
N LYS A 211 6.71 13.04 -9.22
CA LYS A 211 7.47 13.85 -8.27
C LYS A 211 8.76 13.16 -7.85
N GLN A 212 8.74 11.85 -7.60
CA GLN A 212 9.95 11.06 -7.34
C GLN A 212 10.91 11.12 -8.52
N GLY A 213 10.42 10.89 -9.75
CA GLY A 213 11.24 11.01 -10.95
C GLY A 213 11.84 12.41 -11.17
N LEU A 214 11.13 13.46 -10.76
CA LEU A 214 11.63 14.84 -10.82
C LEU A 214 12.76 15.10 -9.81
N GLU A 215 12.66 14.57 -8.59
CA GLU A 215 13.74 14.67 -7.60
C GLU A 215 14.98 13.87 -8.03
N GLU A 216 14.82 12.67 -8.60
CA GLU A 216 15.93 11.91 -9.18
C GLU A 216 16.61 12.66 -10.33
N LEU A 217 15.81 13.26 -11.22
CA LEU A 217 16.33 14.06 -12.33
C LEU A 217 17.09 15.29 -11.81
N LYS A 218 16.57 15.94 -10.78
CA LYS A 218 17.21 17.09 -10.13
C LYS A 218 18.53 16.71 -9.49
N GLU A 219 18.60 15.58 -8.78
CA GLU A 219 19.85 15.07 -8.21
C GLU A 219 20.89 14.75 -9.30
N SER A 220 20.45 14.10 -10.38
CA SER A 220 21.30 13.85 -11.55
C SER A 220 21.78 15.15 -12.20
N LEU A 221 20.94 16.18 -12.28
CA LEU A 221 21.30 17.48 -12.83
C LEU A 221 22.34 18.16 -11.96
N THR A 222 22.17 18.14 -10.62
CA THR A 222 23.14 18.73 -9.69
C THR A 222 24.50 18.03 -9.76
N LEU A 223 24.53 16.70 -9.89
CA LEU A 223 25.78 15.96 -10.06
C LEU A 223 26.49 16.34 -11.36
N LYS A 224 25.74 16.42 -12.47
CA LYS A 224 26.31 16.82 -13.77
C LYS A 224 26.76 18.27 -13.78
N MET A 225 26.07 19.16 -13.07
CA MET A 225 26.46 20.56 -12.95
C MET A 225 27.75 20.70 -12.15
N ASN A 226 27.89 19.99 -11.04
CA ASN A 226 29.15 19.95 -10.28
C ASN A 226 30.31 19.39 -11.12
N ASP A 227 30.07 18.30 -11.88
CA ASP A 227 31.09 17.74 -12.78
C ASP A 227 31.47 18.71 -13.93
N ALA A 228 30.51 19.50 -14.41
CA ALA A 228 30.79 20.56 -15.38
C ALA A 228 31.61 21.71 -14.76
N GLU A 229 31.26 22.16 -13.55
CA GLU A 229 32.02 23.18 -12.82
C GLU A 229 33.46 22.72 -12.51
N ASP A 230 33.65 21.46 -12.10
CA ASP A 230 34.98 20.88 -11.88
C ASP A 230 35.81 20.84 -13.17
N LYS A 231 35.19 20.49 -14.30
CA LYS A 231 35.84 20.51 -15.61
C LYS A 231 36.20 21.91 -16.07
N ASP A 232 35.31 22.89 -15.87
CA ASP A 232 35.59 24.29 -16.19
C ASP A 232 36.75 24.82 -15.33
N ARG A 233 36.79 24.48 -14.04
CA ARG A 233 37.93 24.83 -13.16
C ARG A 233 39.24 24.22 -13.66
N LEU A 234 39.25 22.93 -13.98
CA LEU A 234 40.43 22.25 -14.54
C LEU A 234 40.86 22.85 -15.88
N PHE A 235 39.91 23.27 -16.70
CA PHE A 235 40.20 23.94 -17.97
C PHE A 235 40.84 25.30 -17.73
N SER A 236 40.32 26.11 -16.81
CA SER A 236 40.90 27.39 -16.42
C SER A 236 42.33 27.25 -15.87
N GLU A 237 42.59 26.27 -14.99
CA GLU A 237 43.94 26.00 -14.46
C GLU A 237 44.93 25.63 -15.59
N LYS A 238 44.50 24.78 -16.53
CA LYS A 238 45.32 24.43 -17.70
C LYS A 238 45.57 25.63 -18.62
N MET A 239 44.56 26.49 -18.80
CA MET A 239 44.69 27.70 -19.61
C MET A 239 45.70 28.68 -18.99
N GLU A 240 45.65 28.87 -17.68
CA GLU A 240 46.63 29.69 -16.95
C GLU A 240 48.04 29.11 -17.04
N SER A 241 48.19 27.79 -16.90
CA SER A 241 49.47 27.10 -17.09
C SER A 241 50.01 27.27 -18.52
N ALA A 242 49.15 27.14 -19.53
CA ALA A 242 49.52 27.36 -20.92
C ALA A 242 49.94 28.82 -21.19
N GLN A 243 49.24 29.79 -20.61
CA GLN A 243 49.60 31.20 -20.72
C GLN A 243 50.97 31.48 -20.10
N ASN A 244 51.25 30.95 -18.91
CA ASN A 244 52.56 31.05 -18.28
C ASN A 244 53.68 30.45 -19.13
N LEU A 245 53.43 29.33 -19.81
CA LEU A 245 54.40 28.74 -20.75
C LEU A 245 54.61 29.62 -22.00
N ILE A 246 53.55 30.20 -22.54
CA ILE A 246 53.64 31.16 -23.66
C ILE A 246 54.50 32.36 -23.27
N ASP A 247 54.27 32.93 -22.07
CA ASP A 247 55.04 34.07 -21.58
C ASP A 247 56.52 33.71 -21.37
N GLN A 248 56.82 32.51 -20.84
CA GLN A 248 58.19 32.00 -20.72
C GLN A 248 58.87 31.80 -22.07
N VAL A 249 58.15 31.26 -23.06
CA VAL A 249 58.67 31.10 -24.43
C VAL A 249 58.93 32.47 -25.06
N GLY A 250 58.02 33.44 -24.88
CA GLY A 250 58.20 34.81 -25.34
C GLY A 250 59.45 35.47 -24.76
N ALA A 251 59.69 35.30 -23.46
CA ALA A 251 60.90 35.79 -22.79
C ALA A 251 62.18 35.14 -23.36
N LYS A 252 62.18 33.82 -23.58
CA LYS A 252 63.32 33.11 -24.18
C LYS A 252 63.58 33.52 -25.62
N ILE A 253 62.55 33.78 -26.42
CA ILE A 253 62.71 34.29 -27.80
C ILE A 253 63.38 35.66 -27.77
N SER A 254 62.96 36.56 -26.87
CA SER A 254 63.60 37.86 -26.71
C SER A 254 65.07 37.75 -26.28
N GLU A 255 65.39 36.79 -25.41
CA GLU A 255 66.78 36.49 -25.02
C GLU A 255 67.61 35.99 -26.22
N ILE A 256 67.07 35.06 -27.01
CA ILE A 256 67.71 34.55 -28.23
C ILE A 256 67.93 35.67 -29.25
N ASP A 257 66.96 36.55 -29.48
CA ASP A 257 67.11 37.70 -30.38
C ASP A 257 68.24 38.63 -29.93
N SER A 258 68.31 38.92 -28.62
CA SER A 258 69.41 39.73 -28.07
C SER A 258 70.77 39.05 -28.25
N MET A 259 70.83 37.72 -28.09
CA MET A 259 72.04 36.93 -28.26
C MET A 259 72.47 36.84 -29.73
N ALA A 260 71.49 36.72 -30.65
CA ALA A 260 71.70 36.74 -32.08
C ALA A 260 72.20 38.11 -32.55
N GLU A 261 71.63 39.21 -32.05
CA GLU A 261 72.09 40.57 -32.37
C GLU A 261 73.51 40.84 -31.86
N ASN A 262 73.82 40.40 -30.63
CA ASN A 262 75.18 40.48 -30.08
C ASN A 262 76.18 39.63 -30.87
N SER A 263 75.77 38.43 -31.29
CA SER A 263 76.61 37.55 -32.13
C SER A 263 76.81 38.14 -33.54
N LEU A 264 75.79 38.77 -34.12
CA LEU A 264 75.88 39.49 -35.40
C LEU A 264 76.86 40.66 -35.33
N LYS A 265 76.82 41.46 -34.25
CA LYS A 265 77.81 42.52 -33.99
C LYS A 265 79.22 41.95 -33.85
N GLY A 266 79.37 40.80 -33.18
CA GLY A 266 80.65 40.07 -33.07
C GLY A 266 81.18 39.55 -34.42
N VAL A 267 80.30 39.00 -35.26
CA VAL A 267 80.64 38.54 -36.62
C VAL A 267 81.02 39.72 -37.51
N GLN A 268 80.32 40.85 -37.42
CA GLN A 268 80.63 42.04 -38.22
C GLN A 268 81.98 42.66 -37.85
N ALA A 269 82.35 42.64 -36.56
CA ALA A 269 83.68 43.03 -36.09
C ALA A 269 84.78 42.04 -36.55
N CYS A 270 84.45 40.77 -36.73
CA CYS A 270 85.35 39.75 -37.28
C CYS A 270 85.50 39.87 -38.81
N LEU A 271 84.46 40.33 -39.50
CA LEU A 271 84.43 40.49 -40.96
C LEU A 271 85.30 41.67 -41.43
N THR A 272 85.40 42.74 -40.64
CA THR A 272 86.32 43.88 -40.89
C THR A 272 87.78 43.51 -40.65
N THR A 273 88.06 42.57 -39.73
CA THR A 273 89.41 42.01 -39.54
C THR A 273 89.77 40.96 -40.61
N SER A 274 88.78 40.28 -41.19
CA SER A 274 88.98 39.32 -42.28
C SER A 274 89.24 39.98 -43.64
N SER A 275 88.74 41.20 -43.91
CA SER A 275 89.00 41.88 -45.18
C SER A 275 90.47 42.26 -45.39
N GLU A 276 91.24 42.51 -44.32
CA GLU A 276 92.69 42.68 -44.40
C GLU A 276 93.43 41.38 -44.77
N LYS A 277 92.88 40.21 -44.45
CA LYS A 277 93.51 38.90 -44.74
C LYS A 277 93.14 38.32 -46.10
N VAL A 278 92.07 38.80 -46.74
CA VAL A 278 91.64 38.35 -48.08
C VAL A 278 92.65 38.77 -49.17
N GLU A 279 93.34 39.89 -48.98
CA GLU A 279 94.38 40.37 -49.90
C GLU A 279 95.66 39.52 -49.84
N GLU A 280 95.93 38.90 -48.68
CA GLU A 280 97.04 37.95 -48.48
C GLU A 280 96.69 36.54 -48.98
N ILE A 281 95.43 36.11 -48.84
CA ILE A 281 94.92 34.82 -49.36
C ILE A 281 94.87 34.81 -50.88
N LYS A 282 94.60 35.95 -51.54
CA LYS A 282 94.65 36.06 -53.02
C LYS A 282 96.03 35.71 -53.59
N LYS A 283 97.11 35.99 -52.85
CA LYS A 283 98.49 35.57 -53.21
C LYS A 283 98.77 34.08 -52.98
N MET A 284 98.04 33.41 -52.09
CA MET A 284 98.21 31.96 -51.84
C MET A 284 97.29 31.09 -52.70
N THR A 285 96.13 31.59 -53.16
CA THR A 285 95.18 30.82 -53.97
C THR A 285 95.68 30.58 -55.40
N ASP A 286 96.41 31.52 -56.01
CA ASP A 286 97.08 31.30 -57.31
C ASP A 286 98.17 30.22 -57.24
N PHE A 287 98.71 29.93 -56.05
CA PHE A 287 99.70 28.88 -55.82
C PHE A 287 99.07 27.50 -55.53
N VAL A 288 97.79 27.45 -55.16
CA VAL A 288 97.10 26.23 -54.70
C VAL A 288 96.11 25.67 -55.73
N GLY A 289 95.78 26.44 -56.79
CA GLY A 289 94.92 25.99 -57.90
C GLY A 289 95.47 24.86 -58.78
N GLY A 290 96.67 24.33 -58.52
CA GLY A 290 97.29 23.26 -59.29
C GLY A 290 97.19 21.88 -58.64
N GLY A 291 95.99 21.29 -58.52
CA GLY A 291 95.75 19.83 -58.41
C GLY A 291 96.46 18.98 -57.34
N ALA A 292 97.27 19.55 -56.44
CA ALA A 292 98.17 18.80 -55.57
C ALA A 292 97.48 18.16 -54.34
N LEU A 293 96.36 18.73 -53.87
CA LEU A 293 95.70 18.33 -52.62
C LEU A 293 94.82 17.06 -52.73
N GLY A 294 94.16 16.82 -53.87
CA GLY A 294 93.43 15.55 -54.07
C GLY A 294 94.37 14.33 -54.01
N SER A 295 95.61 14.51 -54.46
CA SER A 295 96.63 13.45 -54.43
C SER A 295 97.14 13.13 -53.01
N SER A 296 97.19 14.10 -52.09
CA SER A 296 97.62 13.86 -50.69
C SER A 296 96.54 13.13 -49.89
N PHE A 297 95.26 13.47 -50.10
CA PHE A 297 94.13 12.77 -49.47
C PHE A 297 94.02 11.32 -49.95
N ASN A 298 94.14 11.07 -51.25
CA ASN A 298 94.13 9.71 -51.80
C ASN A 298 95.33 8.87 -51.29
N LYS A 299 96.52 9.48 -51.20
CA LYS A 299 97.72 8.81 -50.68
C LYS A 299 97.60 8.43 -49.20
N ARG A 300 96.96 9.25 -48.36
CA ARG A 300 96.68 8.94 -46.95
C ARG A 300 95.54 7.92 -46.79
N LYS A 301 94.46 8.03 -47.54
CA LYS A 301 93.37 7.04 -47.54
C LYS A 301 93.86 5.63 -47.88
N ARG A 302 94.79 5.53 -48.85
CA ARG A 302 95.38 4.24 -49.25
C ARG A 302 96.29 3.65 -48.18
N SER A 303 97.01 4.45 -47.40
CA SER A 303 97.87 3.95 -46.32
C SER A 303 97.08 3.56 -45.07
N LEU A 304 96.00 4.29 -44.73
CA LEU A 304 95.08 3.89 -43.65
C LEU A 304 94.27 2.63 -44.02
N GLY A 305 93.77 2.53 -45.26
CA GLY A 305 93.06 1.34 -45.72
C GLY A 305 93.91 0.06 -45.80
N TRP A 306 95.24 0.22 -45.88
CA TRP A 306 96.18 -0.90 -45.76
C TRP A 306 96.33 -1.35 -44.30
N LYS A 307 96.46 -0.39 -43.36
CA LYS A 307 96.50 -0.67 -41.91
C LYS A 307 95.20 -1.29 -41.40
N ALA A 308 94.05 -0.79 -41.81
CA ALA A 308 92.75 -1.36 -41.45
C ALA A 308 92.60 -2.82 -41.94
N ARG A 309 93.13 -3.15 -43.13
CA ARG A 309 93.18 -4.54 -43.62
C ARG A 309 94.13 -5.43 -42.81
N ILE A 310 95.27 -4.91 -42.37
CA ILE A 310 96.18 -5.64 -41.48
C ILE A 310 95.48 -5.95 -40.14
N TRP A 311 94.78 -4.97 -39.56
CA TRP A 311 94.03 -5.18 -38.31
C TRP A 311 92.86 -6.16 -38.46
N LEU A 312 92.17 -6.15 -39.60
CA LEU A 312 91.13 -7.16 -39.92
C LEU A 312 91.74 -8.56 -40.04
N PHE A 313 92.87 -8.69 -40.72
CA PHE A 313 93.54 -9.97 -40.85
C PHE A 313 94.05 -10.46 -39.49
N LEU A 314 94.62 -9.55 -38.67
CA LEU A 314 95.09 -9.84 -37.33
C LEU A 314 93.94 -10.28 -36.40
N SER A 315 92.78 -9.63 -36.46
CA SER A 315 91.62 -10.02 -35.66
C SER A 315 91.07 -11.40 -36.07
N LEU A 316 91.09 -11.73 -37.36
CA LEU A 316 90.70 -13.04 -37.87
C LEU A 316 91.65 -14.15 -37.40
N VAL A 317 92.96 -13.89 -37.43
CA VAL A 317 93.99 -14.81 -36.90
C VAL A 317 93.85 -14.99 -35.40
N LEU A 318 93.64 -13.89 -34.64
CA LEU A 318 93.42 -13.96 -33.20
C LEU A 318 92.13 -14.70 -32.85
N PHE A 319 91.08 -14.60 -33.65
CA PHE A 319 89.84 -15.37 -33.42
C PHE A 319 90.07 -16.88 -33.55
N GLY A 320 90.79 -17.31 -34.60
CA GLY A 320 91.20 -18.70 -34.77
C GLY A 320 92.14 -19.16 -33.66
N GLY A 321 93.13 -18.33 -33.31
CA GLY A 321 94.08 -18.59 -32.22
C GLY A 321 93.41 -18.67 -30.84
N CYS A 322 92.44 -17.81 -30.55
CA CYS A 322 91.66 -17.86 -29.31
C CYS A 322 90.84 -19.14 -29.23
N SER A 323 90.17 -19.52 -30.32
CA SER A 323 89.38 -20.76 -30.37
C SER A 323 90.28 -22.00 -30.18
N TRP A 324 91.44 -22.02 -30.82
CA TRP A 324 92.46 -23.06 -30.62
C TRP A 324 93.00 -23.07 -29.18
N TRP A 325 93.31 -21.89 -28.62
CA TRP A 325 93.89 -21.74 -27.28
C TRP A 325 92.91 -22.20 -26.21
N ILE A 326 91.66 -21.75 -26.28
CA ILE A 326 90.58 -22.17 -25.37
C ILE A 326 90.43 -23.69 -25.43
N TYR A 327 90.40 -24.28 -26.63
CA TYR A 327 90.37 -25.74 -26.77
C TYR A 327 91.55 -26.43 -26.07
N ASN A 328 92.78 -25.92 -26.20
CA ASN A 328 93.96 -26.51 -25.56
C ASN A 328 93.95 -26.32 -24.03
N VAL A 329 93.48 -25.19 -23.52
CA VAL A 329 93.38 -24.94 -22.07
C VAL A 329 92.43 -25.96 -21.43
N PHE A 330 91.27 -26.21 -22.05
CA PHE A 330 90.27 -27.15 -21.52
C PHE A 330 90.62 -28.64 -21.74
N THR A 331 91.44 -28.98 -22.74
CA THR A 331 91.74 -30.39 -23.07
C THR A 331 93.12 -30.88 -22.66
N ARG A 332 94.14 -30.02 -22.65
CA ARG A 332 95.54 -30.39 -22.38
C ARG A 332 96.11 -29.83 -21.08
N PHE A 333 95.68 -28.62 -20.69
CA PHE A 333 96.18 -27.93 -19.49
C PHE A 333 95.16 -27.87 -18.36
N GLY A 334 94.10 -28.68 -18.43
CA GLY A 334 93.11 -28.78 -17.37
C GLY A 334 93.79 -29.17 -16.06
N VAL A 335 93.87 -28.22 -15.13
CA VAL A 335 94.19 -28.53 -13.73
C VAL A 335 93.09 -29.45 -13.23
N HIS A 336 93.44 -30.55 -12.57
CA HIS A 336 92.49 -31.47 -11.96
C HIS A 336 92.59 -31.30 -10.45
N THR A 337 91.74 -30.43 -9.90
CA THR A 337 91.59 -30.25 -8.46
C THR A 337 90.32 -30.96 -8.00
N ASP A 338 90.22 -31.34 -6.72
CA ASP A 338 89.06 -32.11 -6.20
C ASP A 338 87.70 -31.37 -6.34
N SER A 339 87.71 -30.08 -6.71
CA SER A 339 86.53 -29.27 -6.99
C SER A 339 86.46 -28.85 -8.46
N VAL A 340 85.48 -29.40 -9.18
CA VAL A 340 85.17 -29.08 -10.58
C VAL A 340 84.93 -27.58 -10.79
N TRP A 341 84.36 -26.89 -9.80
CA TRP A 341 84.11 -25.45 -9.88
C TRP A 341 85.41 -24.63 -9.81
N ALA A 342 86.42 -25.09 -9.08
CA ALA A 342 87.72 -24.41 -9.01
C ALA A 342 88.47 -24.50 -10.35
N ASP A 343 88.44 -25.67 -10.99
CA ASP A 343 89.08 -25.92 -12.29
C ASP A 343 88.46 -25.04 -13.40
N VAL A 344 87.13 -24.88 -13.39
CA VAL A 344 86.44 -24.00 -14.34
C VAL A 344 86.87 -22.55 -14.16
N VAL A 345 86.96 -22.04 -12.92
CA VAL A 345 87.33 -20.65 -12.66
C VAL A 345 88.79 -20.37 -13.06
N ILE A 346 89.71 -21.28 -12.75
CA ILE A 346 91.13 -21.13 -13.11
C ILE A 346 91.31 -21.15 -14.63
N ASN A 347 90.62 -22.05 -15.34
CA ASN A 347 90.69 -22.12 -16.80
C ASN A 347 90.03 -20.91 -17.48
N ILE A 348 88.94 -20.38 -16.92
CA ILE A 348 88.34 -19.11 -17.39
C ILE A 348 89.35 -17.96 -17.20
N ALA A 349 90.00 -17.86 -16.04
CA ALA A 349 90.99 -16.83 -15.77
C ALA A 349 92.17 -16.91 -16.77
N LEU A 350 92.68 -18.11 -17.07
CA LEU A 350 93.74 -18.30 -18.07
C LEU A 350 93.28 -17.93 -19.49
N SER A 351 92.03 -18.24 -19.84
CA SER A 351 91.47 -17.92 -21.16
C SER A 351 91.16 -16.43 -21.36
N SER A 352 90.96 -15.68 -20.26
CA SER A 352 90.57 -14.27 -20.30
C SER A 352 91.58 -13.38 -21.03
N MET A 353 92.88 -13.68 -20.92
CA MET A 353 93.94 -12.91 -21.59
C MET A 353 93.87 -13.00 -23.13
N ALA A 354 93.46 -14.16 -23.66
CA ALA A 354 93.28 -14.35 -25.09
C ALA A 354 92.05 -13.59 -25.61
N VAL A 355 90.93 -13.66 -24.87
CA VAL A 355 89.70 -12.93 -25.22
C VAL A 355 89.91 -11.41 -25.18
N PHE A 356 90.66 -10.91 -24.20
CA PHE A 356 91.00 -9.49 -24.11
C PHE A 356 91.80 -9.00 -25.33
N ALA A 357 92.80 -9.76 -25.79
CA ALA A 357 93.58 -9.42 -26.98
C ALA A 357 92.71 -9.34 -28.24
N LEU A 358 91.70 -10.21 -28.36
CA LEU A 358 90.75 -10.22 -29.46
C LEU A 358 89.86 -8.96 -29.44
N ILE A 359 89.31 -8.61 -28.28
CA ILE A 359 88.49 -7.41 -28.10
C ILE A 359 89.31 -6.15 -28.42
N PHE A 360 90.56 -6.08 -27.94
CA PHE A 360 91.45 -4.95 -28.22
C PHE A 360 91.72 -4.79 -29.72
N ALA A 361 91.99 -5.88 -30.44
CA ALA A 361 92.22 -5.84 -31.88
C ALA A 361 90.96 -5.40 -32.67
N LEU A 362 89.76 -5.81 -32.23
CA LEU A 362 88.50 -5.37 -32.85
C LEU A 362 88.23 -3.88 -32.60
N TRP A 363 88.58 -3.38 -31.42
CA TRP A 363 88.41 -1.97 -31.09
C TRP A 363 89.33 -1.06 -31.93
N GLU A 364 90.61 -1.43 -32.07
CA GLU A 364 91.55 -0.65 -32.90
C GLU A 364 91.19 -0.73 -34.39
N TYR A 365 90.67 -1.87 -34.86
CA TYR A 365 90.10 -1.99 -36.20
C TYR A 365 88.92 -1.03 -36.42
N GLY A 366 87.99 -0.95 -35.45
CA GLY A 366 86.84 -0.05 -35.53
C GLY A 366 87.25 1.42 -35.60
N LYS A 367 88.27 1.81 -34.83
CA LYS A 367 88.83 3.16 -34.82
C LYS A 367 89.47 3.53 -36.16
N GLU A 368 90.31 2.65 -36.71
CA GLU A 368 90.97 2.88 -38.02
C GLU A 368 89.98 2.92 -39.19
N ARG A 369 88.93 2.10 -39.16
CA ARG A 369 87.87 2.12 -40.19
C ARG A 369 87.07 3.42 -40.17
N LYS A 370 86.71 3.92 -39.00
CA LYS A 370 85.99 5.20 -38.86
C LYS A 370 86.81 6.36 -39.44
N LEU A 371 88.12 6.39 -39.17
CA LEU A 371 89.01 7.38 -39.76
C LEU A 371 89.06 7.25 -41.29
N GLN A 372 89.13 6.02 -41.83
CA GLN A 372 89.12 5.80 -43.28
C GLN A 372 87.84 6.33 -43.95
N GLU A 373 86.67 6.12 -43.33
CA GLU A 373 85.38 6.61 -43.84
C GLU A 373 85.31 8.14 -43.83
N GLU A 374 85.79 8.79 -42.75
CA GLU A 374 85.87 10.25 -42.67
C GLU A 374 86.79 10.85 -43.74
N TYR A 375 87.97 10.25 -44.00
CA TYR A 375 88.86 10.74 -45.07
C TYR A 375 88.33 10.47 -46.48
N ALA A 376 87.63 9.34 -46.70
CA ALA A 376 86.99 9.05 -47.98
C ALA A 376 85.85 10.02 -48.29
N PHE A 377 85.08 10.39 -47.28
CA PHE A 377 84.06 11.43 -47.40
C PHE A 377 84.68 12.78 -47.75
N ARG A 378 85.75 13.18 -47.04
CA ARG A 378 86.46 14.43 -47.32
C ARG A 378 87.07 14.49 -48.73
N GLU A 379 87.67 13.40 -49.20
CA GLU A 379 88.20 13.31 -50.57
C GLU A 379 87.10 13.51 -51.61
N THR A 380 85.94 12.87 -51.41
CA THR A 380 84.80 12.98 -52.32
C THR A 380 84.25 14.41 -52.34
N VAL A 381 84.09 15.02 -51.17
CA VAL A 381 83.65 16.42 -51.03
C VAL A 381 84.61 17.36 -51.75
N VAL A 382 85.92 17.21 -51.52
CA VAL A 382 86.94 18.02 -52.20
C VAL A 382 86.87 17.83 -53.71
N SER A 383 86.76 16.59 -54.21
CA SER A 383 86.65 16.31 -55.64
C SER A 383 85.39 16.93 -56.27
N THR A 384 84.24 16.83 -55.60
CA THR A 384 82.99 17.45 -56.08
C THR A 384 83.09 18.97 -56.07
N LEU A 385 83.73 19.54 -55.06
CA LEU A 385 83.89 20.98 -54.93
C LEU A 385 84.87 21.53 -55.95
N THR A 386 85.94 20.79 -56.28
CA THR A 386 86.85 21.11 -57.40
C THR A 386 86.10 21.10 -58.74
N ALA A 387 85.25 20.09 -59.00
CA ALA A 387 84.44 20.05 -60.22
C ALA A 387 83.41 21.20 -60.29
N CYS A 388 82.80 21.57 -59.15
CA CYS A 388 81.94 22.75 -59.07
C CYS A 388 82.71 24.05 -59.35
N LEU A 389 83.94 24.18 -58.83
CA LEU A 389 84.78 25.35 -59.09
C LEU A 389 85.15 25.47 -60.57
N GLU A 390 85.49 24.37 -61.25
CA GLU A 390 85.75 24.37 -62.70
C GLU A 390 84.51 24.82 -63.50
N GLN A 391 83.31 24.35 -63.14
CA GLN A 391 82.07 24.79 -63.79
C GLN A 391 81.73 26.26 -63.50
N LEU A 392 82.04 26.76 -62.31
CA LEU A 392 81.79 28.14 -61.93
C LEU A 392 82.77 29.14 -62.54
N ASP A 393 83.99 28.70 -62.87
CA ASP A 393 84.95 29.55 -63.57
C ASP A 393 84.49 29.89 -65.00
N ALA A 394 83.72 29.00 -65.63
CA ALA A 394 83.06 29.25 -66.92
C ALA A 394 81.87 30.21 -66.85
N CYS A 395 81.28 30.46 -65.67
CA CYS A 395 80.02 31.23 -65.52
C CYS A 395 80.16 32.58 -64.80
N ASN A 396 81.37 33.03 -64.46
CA ASN A 396 81.70 34.38 -63.94
C ASN A 396 80.75 34.93 -62.84
N ARG A 397 80.45 34.11 -61.81
CA ARG A 397 79.61 34.47 -60.64
C ARG A 397 80.45 34.58 -59.37
N ASP A 398 80.90 35.78 -59.05
CA ASP A 398 81.90 36.03 -57.99
C ASP A 398 81.42 35.76 -56.56
N ASP A 399 80.12 35.94 -56.27
CA ASP A 399 79.56 35.74 -54.93
C ASP A 399 79.57 34.25 -54.51
N VAL A 400 79.31 33.36 -55.46
CA VAL A 400 79.28 31.91 -55.24
C VAL A 400 80.70 31.36 -55.14
N LYS A 401 81.66 31.95 -55.88
CA LYS A 401 83.10 31.65 -55.74
C LYS A 401 83.59 31.95 -54.31
N LYS A 402 83.13 33.04 -53.70
CA LYS A 402 83.51 33.43 -52.33
C LYS A 402 83.02 32.44 -51.27
N LEU A 403 81.76 32.00 -51.35
CA LEU A 403 81.21 31.01 -50.42
C LEU A 403 81.86 29.63 -50.57
N LEU A 404 82.13 29.20 -51.80
CA LEU A 404 82.79 27.91 -52.06
C LEU A 404 84.26 27.90 -51.60
N SER A 405 84.98 28.99 -51.81
CA SER A 405 86.37 29.12 -51.32
C SER A 405 86.47 29.18 -49.80
N GLU A 406 85.51 29.81 -49.11
CA GLU A 406 85.45 29.78 -47.64
C GLU A 406 85.18 28.36 -47.11
N SER A 407 84.25 27.65 -47.75
CA SER A 407 83.94 26.25 -47.46
C SER A 407 85.17 25.35 -47.64
N PHE A 408 85.89 25.55 -48.74
CA PHE A 408 87.15 24.87 -49.05
C PHE A 408 88.24 25.16 -48.00
N TYR A 409 88.38 26.43 -47.59
CA TYR A 409 89.35 26.83 -46.58
C TYR A 409 89.10 26.16 -45.22
N ARG A 410 87.84 26.06 -44.76
CA ARG A 410 87.51 25.37 -43.50
C ARG A 410 87.87 23.88 -43.53
N ILE A 411 87.63 23.22 -44.66
CA ILE A 411 87.99 21.80 -44.84
C ILE A 411 89.52 21.62 -44.77
N CYS A 412 90.28 22.50 -45.43
CA CYS A 412 91.75 22.50 -45.43
C CYS A 412 92.39 22.85 -44.07
N VAL A 413 91.84 23.81 -43.33
CA VAL A 413 92.38 24.22 -42.01
C VAL A 413 92.27 23.11 -40.97
N SER A 414 91.23 22.25 -41.07
CA SER A 414 91.09 21.10 -40.16
C SER A 414 92.26 20.09 -40.23
N GLU A 415 93.02 20.07 -41.33
CA GLU A 415 94.14 19.13 -41.50
C GLU A 415 95.44 19.63 -40.83
N LYS A 416 95.67 20.95 -40.74
CA LYS A 416 96.87 21.49 -40.08
C LYS A 416 96.85 21.32 -38.55
N CYS A 417 95.67 21.16 -37.94
CA CYS A 417 95.56 20.93 -36.50
C CYS A 417 95.80 19.46 -36.08
N TYR A 418 95.75 18.50 -37.00
CA TYR A 418 95.92 17.07 -36.70
C TYR A 418 97.25 16.47 -37.18
N SER A 419 98.12 17.28 -37.80
CA SER A 419 99.46 16.87 -38.24
C SER A 419 100.57 17.48 -37.36
N ARG A 420 100.32 17.59 -36.05
CA ARG A 420 101.34 17.76 -35.01
C ARG A 420 101.31 16.59 -34.05
#